data_AF-A0A938ZQP7-F1
#
_entry.id   AF-A0A938ZQP7-F1
#
_cell.length_a   1.000
_cell.length_b   1.000
_cell.length_c   1.000
_cell.angle_alpha   90.00
_cell.angle_beta   90.00
_cell.angle_gamma   90.00
#
_symmetry.space_group_name_H-M   'P 1'
#
loop_
_entity.id
_entity.type
_entity.pdbx_description
1 polymer ?
#
loop_
_entity_poly.entity_id
_entity_poly.type
_entity_poly.pdbx_seq_one_letter_code
_entity_poly.pdbx_strand_id
1 'polypeptide(L)'
;LAQLEQKEDRKFRIAYYQNQSGALRNAQCNVTHLLKLLYCLDRNKYNPDGNKRAKHPAGMSIPSNITDTERERLTALLPLLSQALWIEQRLYEIIQEHISNPRRKGVNDLASIDIRKTTLLPDSKYSFGFGAPTDLALPIIASYRVFLDKDYKWILPFNEFAEDFLQHLWTNYFRKYLVSEKTAGNTVGTKISRNQEIWESLYISAQSYLNQHLMQMVNSGKQESESEVTQGTKGRVQAGKKRNNSTRFLLRDSFWMGDGF
;
A
#
# COMPACT_ATOMS: atom_id res chain seq x y z
N LEU A 1 21.60 -3.77 9.82
CA LEU A 1 20.79 -4.42 10.89
C LEU A 1 21.08 -3.84 12.26
N ALA A 2 22.31 -3.94 12.80
CA ALA A 2 22.64 -3.41 14.13
C ALA A 2 22.25 -1.92 14.32
N GLN A 3 22.48 -1.08 13.31
CA GLN A 3 22.03 0.33 13.33
C GLN A 3 20.50 0.49 13.35
N LEU A 4 19.76 -0.42 12.69
CA LEU A 4 18.29 -0.42 12.71
C LEU A 4 17.76 -0.91 14.05
N GLU A 5 18.35 -1.97 14.62
CA GLU A 5 18.03 -2.46 15.96
C GLU A 5 18.23 -1.38 17.02
N GLN A 6 19.32 -0.62 16.90
CA GLN A 6 19.62 0.49 17.80
C GLN A 6 18.66 1.66 17.62
N LYS A 7 18.31 2.01 16.38
CA LYS A 7 17.39 3.12 16.08
C LYS A 7 15.95 2.83 16.51
N GLU A 8 15.54 1.57 16.43
CA GLU A 8 14.16 1.13 16.69
C GLU A 8 13.99 0.43 18.04
N ASP A 9 15.04 0.39 18.85
CA ASP A 9 15.08 -0.29 20.16
C ASP A 9 14.44 -1.69 20.12
N ARG A 10 14.76 -2.47 19.07
CA ARG A 10 14.22 -3.83 18.88
C ARG A 10 15.24 -4.79 18.30
N LYS A 11 15.06 -6.09 18.58
CA LYS A 11 15.90 -7.18 18.08
C LYS A 11 15.25 -7.89 16.91
N PHE A 12 15.97 -8.06 15.79
CA PHE A 12 15.50 -8.83 14.65
C PHE A 12 16.10 -10.24 14.67
N ARG A 13 15.26 -11.28 14.60
CA ARG A 13 15.72 -12.68 14.43
C ARG A 13 15.76 -13.00 12.95
N ILE A 14 16.88 -12.67 12.33
CA ILE A 14 17.12 -12.98 10.94
C ILE A 14 17.99 -14.23 10.85
N ALA A 15 17.41 -15.31 10.36
CA ALA A 15 18.14 -16.50 9.98
C ALA A 15 18.95 -16.21 8.72
N TYR A 16 20.28 -16.17 8.86
CA TYR A 16 21.16 -16.40 7.72
C TYR A 16 21.06 -17.88 7.33
N TYR A 17 20.91 -18.18 6.03
CA TYR A 17 20.85 -19.57 5.54
C TYR A 17 22.08 -20.42 5.92
N GLN A 18 23.13 -19.80 6.41
CA GLN A 18 24.30 -20.47 6.96
C GLN A 18 24.41 -20.18 8.45
N ASN A 19 24.07 -21.19 9.26
CA ASN A 19 24.65 -21.46 10.59
C ASN A 19 24.11 -20.72 11.84
N GLN A 20 22.81 -20.42 11.93
CA GLN A 20 22.20 -20.15 13.25
C GLN A 20 21.43 -21.38 13.75
N SER A 21 22.04 -22.13 14.67
CA SER A 21 21.33 -23.14 15.46
C SER A 21 20.23 -22.49 16.28
N GLY A 22 19.00 -23.02 16.20
CA GLY A 22 17.84 -22.54 16.98
C GLY A 22 16.96 -21.46 16.32
N ALA A 23 17.34 -20.90 15.16
CA ALA A 23 16.46 -20.01 14.40
C ALA A 23 15.39 -20.81 13.63
N LEU A 24 14.12 -20.41 13.72
CA LEU A 24 13.05 -21.02 12.94
C LEU A 24 13.34 -20.85 11.44
N ARG A 25 13.27 -21.94 10.67
CA ARG A 25 13.41 -21.94 9.20
C ARG A 25 12.16 -21.32 8.57
N ASN A 26 11.98 -20.02 8.72
CA ASN A 26 10.90 -19.24 8.14
C ASN A 26 11.45 -18.33 7.04
N ALA A 27 10.83 -18.36 5.86
CA ALA A 27 11.30 -17.59 4.71
C ALA A 27 11.13 -16.06 4.90
N GLN A 28 10.18 -15.63 5.74
CA GLN A 28 10.03 -14.24 6.16
C GLN A 28 11.17 -13.78 7.08
N CYS A 29 11.84 -14.68 7.79
CA CYS A 29 12.92 -14.35 8.73
C CYS A 29 14.32 -14.35 8.06
N ASN A 30 14.40 -14.10 6.76
CA ASN A 30 15.64 -14.21 5.99
C ASN A 30 16.09 -12.85 5.44
N VAL A 31 17.40 -12.60 5.37
CA VAL A 31 17.98 -11.44 4.66
C VAL A 31 17.45 -11.29 3.24
N THR A 32 17.21 -12.40 2.54
CA THR A 32 16.59 -12.37 1.21
C THR A 32 15.24 -11.68 1.23
N HIS A 33 14.43 -11.92 2.25
CA HIS A 33 13.15 -11.27 2.42
C HIS A 33 13.32 -9.76 2.60
N LEU A 34 14.23 -9.34 3.49
CA LEU A 34 14.49 -7.91 3.73
C LEU A 34 14.95 -7.17 2.46
N LEU A 35 15.81 -7.81 1.66
CA LEU A 35 16.22 -7.25 0.37
C LEU A 35 15.05 -7.15 -0.60
N LYS A 36 14.15 -8.15 -0.62
CA LYS A 36 12.92 -8.07 -1.42
C LYS A 36 12.03 -6.90 -0.99
N LEU A 37 11.88 -6.66 0.31
CA LEU A 37 11.13 -5.51 0.83
C LEU A 37 11.72 -4.18 0.34
N LEU A 38 13.04 -4.01 0.43
CA LEU A 38 13.72 -2.80 -0.04
C LEU A 38 13.57 -2.59 -1.54
N TYR A 39 13.75 -3.63 -2.34
CA TYR A 39 13.58 -3.54 -3.79
C TYR A 39 12.15 -3.21 -4.22
N CYS A 40 11.14 -3.55 -3.41
CA CYS A 40 9.76 -3.10 -3.64
C CYS A 40 9.63 -1.58 -3.56
N LEU A 41 10.43 -0.90 -2.73
CA LEU A 41 10.45 0.55 -2.60
C LEU A 41 11.44 1.26 -3.54
N ASP A 42 12.17 0.51 -4.37
CA ASP A 42 13.13 1.07 -5.33
C ASP A 42 12.42 1.67 -6.55
N ARG A 43 11.90 2.90 -6.37
CA ARG A 43 11.22 3.66 -7.41
C ARG A 43 12.09 3.87 -8.65
N ASN A 44 13.39 4.10 -8.48
CA ASN A 44 14.28 4.45 -9.60
C ASN A 44 14.57 3.24 -10.49
N LYS A 45 14.66 2.04 -9.91
CA LYS A 45 14.82 0.79 -10.67
C LYS A 45 13.50 0.29 -11.22
N TYR A 46 12.44 0.30 -10.41
CA TYR A 46 11.12 -0.25 -10.74
C TYR A 46 10.07 0.86 -10.83
N ASN A 47 10.03 1.54 -11.97
CA ASN A 47 9.00 2.53 -12.28
C ASN A 47 8.14 2.05 -13.47
N PRO A 48 6.85 1.75 -13.27
CA PRO A 48 5.93 1.40 -14.35
C PRO A 48 5.74 2.50 -15.39
N ASP A 49 5.92 3.77 -15.00
CA ASP A 49 5.86 4.92 -15.92
C ASP A 49 7.19 5.14 -16.66
N GLY A 50 8.25 4.44 -16.27
CA GLY A 50 9.55 4.54 -16.91
C GLY A 50 9.66 3.68 -18.17
N ASN A 51 10.53 4.08 -19.10
CA ASN A 51 10.85 3.31 -20.32
C ASN A 51 11.66 2.03 -20.06
N LYS A 52 11.76 1.56 -18.82
CA LYS A 52 12.56 0.38 -18.44
C LYS A 52 11.74 -0.90 -18.61
N ARG A 53 12.41 -1.97 -19.06
CA ARG A 53 11.81 -3.29 -19.27
C ARG A 53 11.28 -3.96 -17.99
N ALA A 54 11.86 -3.64 -16.83
CA ALA A 54 11.47 -4.20 -15.54
C ALA A 54 10.62 -3.20 -14.73
N LYS A 55 9.29 -3.31 -14.83
CA LYS A 55 8.35 -2.41 -14.13
C LYS A 55 8.12 -2.76 -12.67
N HIS A 56 8.30 -4.04 -12.34
CA HIS A 56 8.07 -4.60 -11.01
C HIS A 56 9.19 -5.56 -10.63
N PRO A 57 9.48 -5.69 -9.32
CA PRO A 57 10.43 -6.66 -8.78
C PRO A 57 9.88 -8.11 -8.81
N ALA A 58 9.20 -8.50 -9.89
CA ALA A 58 8.67 -9.84 -10.07
C ALA A 58 9.81 -10.84 -10.33
N GLY A 59 9.94 -11.86 -9.49
CA GLY A 59 10.94 -12.92 -9.67
C GLY A 59 12.39 -12.53 -9.34
N MET A 60 12.61 -11.59 -8.42
CA MET A 60 13.96 -11.19 -8.02
C MET A 60 14.81 -12.38 -7.59
N SER A 61 15.84 -12.68 -8.38
CA SER A 61 17.04 -13.37 -7.91
C SER A 61 17.93 -12.33 -7.24
N ILE A 62 18.28 -12.55 -5.99
CA ILE A 62 19.27 -11.71 -5.32
C ILE A 62 20.60 -12.00 -6.01
N PRO A 63 21.33 -10.98 -6.48
CA PRO A 63 22.61 -11.20 -7.12
C PRO A 63 23.57 -11.84 -6.10
N SER A 64 24.30 -12.87 -6.54
CA SER A 64 25.29 -13.57 -5.71
C SER A 64 26.41 -12.65 -5.23
N ASN A 65 26.68 -11.57 -5.98
CA ASN A 65 27.63 -10.52 -5.64
C ASN A 65 26.95 -9.15 -5.71
N ILE A 66 27.17 -8.30 -4.70
CA ILE A 66 26.69 -6.92 -4.66
C ILE A 66 27.79 -6.02 -5.22
N THR A 67 27.54 -5.39 -6.36
CA THR A 67 28.45 -4.38 -6.94
C THR A 67 28.44 -3.10 -6.12
N ASP A 68 29.44 -2.24 -6.27
CA ASP A 68 29.50 -0.96 -5.53
C ASP A 68 28.29 -0.06 -5.82
N THR A 69 27.84 -0.01 -7.08
CA THR A 69 26.62 0.71 -7.45
C THR A 69 25.36 0.14 -6.78
N GLU A 70 25.27 -1.20 -6.68
CA GLU A 70 24.14 -1.85 -6.00
C GLU A 70 24.19 -1.59 -4.49
N ARG A 71 25.40 -1.54 -3.91
CA ARG A 71 25.65 -1.21 -2.50
C ARG A 71 25.25 0.24 -2.18
N GLU A 72 25.65 1.20 -3.01
CA GLU A 72 25.25 2.61 -2.86
C GLU A 72 23.73 2.75 -2.92
N ARG A 73 23.07 2.11 -3.89
CA ARG A 73 21.62 2.14 -4.01
C ARG A 73 20.91 1.52 -2.80
N LEU A 74 21.38 0.36 -2.34
CA LEU A 74 20.84 -0.27 -1.13
C LEU A 74 21.06 0.58 0.11
N THR A 75 22.18 1.31 0.19
CA THR A 75 22.46 2.25 1.29
C THR A 75 21.46 3.40 1.29
N ALA A 76 21.09 3.94 0.12
CA ALA A 76 20.08 4.97 0.00
C ALA A 76 18.65 4.48 0.33
N LEU A 77 18.35 3.20 0.06
CA LEU A 77 17.06 2.57 0.38
C LEU A 77 16.94 2.13 1.84
N LEU A 78 18.06 1.84 2.51
CA LEU A 78 18.08 1.28 3.86
C LEU A 78 17.24 2.08 4.90
N PRO A 79 17.18 3.43 4.87
CA PRO A 79 16.31 4.20 5.75
C PRO A 79 14.83 3.86 5.63
N LEU A 80 14.38 3.30 4.50
CA LEU A 80 12.99 2.90 4.24
C LEU A 80 12.63 1.51 4.79
N LEU A 81 13.62 0.74 5.26
CA LEU A 81 13.39 -0.64 5.70
C LEU A 81 12.38 -0.71 6.85
N SER A 82 12.44 0.25 7.77
CA SER A 82 11.53 0.30 8.91
C SER A 82 10.08 0.47 8.48
N GLN A 83 9.82 1.35 7.51
CA GLN A 83 8.50 1.56 6.92
C GLN A 83 8.05 0.33 6.11
N ALA A 84 8.95 -0.31 5.35
CA ALA A 84 8.62 -1.53 4.62
C ALA A 84 8.18 -2.67 5.56
N LEU A 85 8.90 -2.86 6.66
CA LEU A 85 8.57 -3.82 7.71
C LEU A 85 7.25 -3.47 8.40
N TRP A 86 7.00 -2.18 8.64
CA TRP A 86 5.72 -1.71 9.20
C TRP A 86 4.54 -2.06 8.27
N ILE A 87 4.66 -1.81 6.96
CA ILE A 87 3.60 -2.14 6.00
C ILE A 87 3.32 -3.64 5.98
N GLU A 88 4.37 -4.47 5.97
CA GLU A 88 4.21 -5.93 6.04
C GLU A 88 3.50 -6.35 7.32
N GLN A 89 4.00 -5.90 8.47
CA GLN A 89 3.41 -6.22 9.76
C GLN A 89 1.93 -5.83 9.81
N ARG A 90 1.61 -4.60 9.39
CA ARG A 90 0.25 -4.08 9.45
C ARG A 90 -0.71 -4.82 8.52
N LEU A 91 -0.24 -5.23 7.33
CA LEU A 91 -1.03 -6.08 6.43
C LEU A 91 -1.40 -7.41 7.10
N TYR A 92 -0.45 -8.02 7.81
CA TYR A 92 -0.68 -9.30 8.49
C TYR A 92 -1.62 -9.15 9.70
N GLU A 93 -1.57 -8.02 10.41
CA GLU A 93 -2.56 -7.67 11.44
C GLU A 93 -3.97 -7.56 10.84
N ILE A 94 -4.12 -6.85 9.72
CA ILE A 94 -5.40 -6.75 9.00
C ILE A 94 -5.92 -8.14 8.58
N ILE A 95 -5.04 -9.02 8.10
CA ILE A 95 -5.39 -10.41 7.78
C ILE A 95 -5.83 -11.16 9.04
N GLN A 96 -5.08 -11.04 10.15
CA GLN A 96 -5.43 -11.65 11.44
C GLN A 96 -6.81 -11.19 11.92
N GLU A 97 -7.09 -9.89 11.86
CA GLU A 97 -8.38 -9.31 12.23
C GLU A 97 -9.52 -9.88 11.36
N HIS A 98 -9.30 -10.00 10.05
CA HIS A 98 -10.26 -10.58 9.11
C HIS A 98 -10.55 -12.06 9.40
N ILE A 99 -9.51 -12.88 9.64
CA ILE A 99 -9.70 -14.32 9.92
C ILE A 99 -10.26 -14.59 11.32
N SER A 100 -10.02 -13.70 12.30
CA SER A 100 -10.47 -13.87 13.69
C SER A 100 -11.94 -13.53 13.86
N ASN A 101 -12.52 -12.75 12.94
CA ASN A 101 -13.92 -12.36 12.91
C ASN A 101 -14.66 -12.94 11.68
N PRO A 102 -14.69 -14.27 11.48
CA PRO A 102 -15.26 -14.82 10.26
C PRO A 102 -16.79 -14.75 10.29
N ARG A 103 -17.41 -14.45 9.15
CA ARG A 103 -18.89 -14.54 8.98
C ARG A 103 -19.44 -15.93 9.29
N ARG A 104 -18.61 -16.98 9.16
CA ARG A 104 -18.89 -18.36 9.57
C ARG A 104 -17.66 -18.93 10.29
N LYS A 105 -17.84 -19.39 11.54
CA LYS A 105 -16.76 -19.92 12.39
C LYS A 105 -15.96 -21.00 11.66
N GLY A 106 -14.62 -20.83 11.60
CA GLY A 106 -13.69 -21.84 11.09
C GLY A 106 -13.47 -21.86 9.56
N VAL A 107 -14.05 -20.92 8.80
CA VAL A 107 -13.84 -20.85 7.34
C VAL A 107 -13.01 -19.62 6.99
N ASN A 108 -11.83 -19.86 6.41
CA ASN A 108 -11.03 -18.82 5.76
C ASN A 108 -11.35 -18.76 4.26
N ASP A 109 -11.74 -17.58 3.79
CA ASP A 109 -12.06 -17.28 2.39
C ASP A 109 -10.87 -16.71 1.60
N LEU A 110 -9.70 -16.55 2.22
CA LEU A 110 -8.50 -16.04 1.55
C LEU A 110 -7.64 -17.16 0.96
N ALA A 111 -7.29 -17.05 -0.32
CA ALA A 111 -6.39 -17.99 -0.98
C ALA A 111 -5.00 -17.98 -0.34
N SER A 112 -4.39 -19.17 -0.21
CA SER A 112 -3.03 -19.37 0.32
C SER A 112 -2.81 -19.02 1.79
N ILE A 113 -3.85 -18.59 2.50
CA ILE A 113 -3.81 -18.40 3.95
C ILE A 113 -4.24 -19.71 4.64
N ASP A 114 -3.36 -20.25 5.48
CA ASP A 114 -3.55 -21.52 6.17
C ASP A 114 -3.68 -21.28 7.68
N ILE A 115 -4.90 -21.33 8.20
CA ILE A 115 -5.21 -21.08 9.63
C ILE A 115 -4.64 -22.14 10.59
N ARG A 116 -4.02 -23.21 10.08
CA ARG A 116 -3.40 -24.27 10.89
C ARG A 116 -1.90 -24.07 11.09
N LYS A 117 -1.33 -23.04 10.46
CA LYS A 117 0.11 -22.72 10.50
C LYS A 117 0.33 -21.39 11.18
N THR A 118 1.59 -21.06 11.41
CA THR A 118 2.00 -19.79 12.00
C THR A 118 2.98 -19.09 11.06
N THR A 119 2.79 -17.79 10.84
CA THR A 119 3.77 -16.95 10.16
C THR A 119 4.55 -16.16 11.19
N LEU A 120 5.87 -16.16 11.06
CA LEU A 120 6.78 -15.40 11.90
C LEU A 120 7.41 -14.28 11.07
N LEU A 121 7.34 -13.05 11.55
CA LEU A 121 8.00 -11.91 10.92
C LEU A 121 9.46 -11.76 11.37
N PRO A 122 10.30 -11.02 10.61
CA PRO A 122 11.72 -10.86 10.90
C PRO A 122 12.09 -10.40 12.32
N ASP A 123 11.19 -9.69 13.00
CA ASP A 123 11.44 -9.16 14.34
C ASP A 123 11.11 -10.14 15.48
N SER A 124 10.59 -11.33 15.14
CA SER A 124 10.20 -12.41 16.06
C SER A 124 9.18 -12.10 17.16
N LYS A 125 8.82 -10.82 17.34
CA LYS A 125 7.78 -10.39 18.27
C LYS A 125 6.40 -10.68 17.68
N TYR A 126 6.26 -10.53 16.38
CA TYR A 126 5.01 -10.80 15.68
C TYR A 126 4.99 -12.22 15.12
N SER A 127 4.17 -13.04 15.75
CA SER A 127 3.73 -14.33 15.22
C SER A 127 2.24 -14.27 14.96
N PHE A 128 1.82 -14.59 13.74
CA PHE A 128 0.41 -14.62 13.37
C PHE A 128 -0.10 -16.05 13.31
N GLY A 129 -1.32 -16.28 13.80
CA GLY A 129 -1.95 -17.61 13.90
C GLY A 129 -2.38 -18.22 12.57
N PHE A 130 -1.77 -17.79 11.46
CA PHE A 130 -1.97 -18.32 10.11
C PHE A 130 -0.65 -18.41 9.36
N GLY A 131 -0.53 -19.37 8.45
CA GLY A 131 0.55 -19.46 7.48
C GLY A 131 0.22 -18.64 6.23
N ALA A 132 1.14 -17.77 5.83
CA ALA A 132 1.06 -16.99 4.61
C ALA A 132 2.30 -17.20 3.72
N PRO A 133 2.17 -17.04 2.39
CA PRO A 133 3.32 -16.98 1.51
C PRO A 133 4.21 -15.78 1.85
N THR A 134 5.53 -15.98 1.84
CA THR A 134 6.52 -14.92 2.10
C THR A 134 6.38 -13.73 1.16
N ASP A 135 6.01 -14.00 -0.09
CA ASP A 135 5.88 -12.96 -1.11
C ASP A 135 4.52 -12.24 -1.10
N LEU A 136 3.61 -12.58 -0.18
CA LEU A 136 2.23 -12.07 -0.15
C LEU A 136 2.19 -10.53 -0.07
N ALA A 137 3.04 -9.93 0.75
CA ALA A 137 3.03 -8.49 0.99
C ALA A 137 3.76 -7.67 -0.10
N LEU A 138 4.58 -8.31 -0.94
CA LEU A 138 5.48 -7.58 -1.85
C LEU A 138 4.75 -6.66 -2.83
N PRO A 139 3.63 -7.08 -3.48
CA PRO A 139 2.89 -6.18 -4.37
C PRO A 139 2.31 -4.96 -3.65
N ILE A 140 1.82 -5.15 -2.41
CA ILE A 140 1.29 -4.07 -1.56
C ILE A 140 2.42 -3.11 -1.22
N ILE A 141 3.54 -3.59 -0.69
CA ILE A 141 4.68 -2.75 -0.30
C ILE A 141 5.20 -1.97 -1.51
N ALA A 142 5.28 -2.60 -2.67
CA ALA A 142 5.77 -1.91 -3.85
C ALA A 142 4.85 -0.77 -4.30
N SER A 143 3.55 -0.87 -4.08
CA SER A 143 2.62 0.21 -4.44
C SER A 143 2.94 1.54 -3.72
N TYR A 144 3.55 1.50 -2.53
CA TYR A 144 3.98 2.68 -1.78
C TYR A 144 5.06 3.48 -2.49
N ARG A 145 5.81 2.87 -3.43
CA ARG A 145 6.85 3.58 -4.18
C ARG A 145 6.33 4.73 -5.04
N VAL A 146 5.01 4.76 -5.31
CA VAL A 146 4.33 5.90 -5.96
C VAL A 146 4.50 7.19 -5.15
N PHE A 147 4.57 7.06 -3.83
CA PHE A 147 4.70 8.17 -2.88
C PHE A 147 6.15 8.56 -2.60
N LEU A 148 7.13 7.97 -3.29
CA LEU A 148 8.54 8.34 -3.15
C LEU A 148 8.95 9.29 -4.28
N ASP A 149 9.84 10.24 -3.99
CA ASP A 149 10.52 11.03 -5.00
C ASP A 149 11.73 10.28 -5.60
N LYS A 150 12.57 10.94 -6.41
CA LYS A 150 13.77 10.31 -7.00
C LYS A 150 14.89 10.10 -5.98
N ASP A 151 14.86 10.81 -4.86
CA ASP A 151 15.84 10.73 -3.78
C ASP A 151 15.37 9.80 -2.66
N TYR A 152 14.31 9.02 -2.91
CA TYR A 152 13.66 8.13 -1.94
C TYR A 152 13.07 8.84 -0.71
N LYS A 153 12.69 10.12 -0.85
CA LYS A 153 11.93 10.84 0.16
C LYS A 153 10.43 10.67 -0.09
N TRP A 154 9.66 10.56 0.98
CA TRP A 154 8.22 10.50 0.87
C TRP A 154 7.67 11.87 0.44
N ILE A 155 6.82 11.88 -0.59
CA ILE A 155 6.11 13.06 -1.10
C ILE A 155 5.11 13.56 -0.06
N LEU A 156 4.48 12.63 0.67
CA LEU A 156 3.62 12.90 1.83
C LEU A 156 4.28 12.29 3.07
N PRO A 157 4.16 12.89 4.27
CA PRO A 157 4.67 12.28 5.49
C PRO A 157 4.10 10.87 5.70
N PHE A 158 4.96 9.86 5.81
CA PHE A 158 4.56 8.45 5.82
C PHE A 158 3.43 8.14 6.83
N ASN A 159 3.55 8.68 8.05
CA ASN A 159 2.60 8.42 9.13
C ASN A 159 1.22 9.05 8.89
N GLU A 160 1.08 9.99 7.96
CA GLU A 160 -0.19 10.66 7.67
C GLU A 160 -1.08 9.89 6.70
N PHE A 161 -0.49 9.09 5.79
CA PHE A 161 -1.26 8.41 4.74
C PHE A 161 -1.17 6.88 4.79
N ALA A 162 -0.13 6.31 5.41
CA ALA A 162 0.19 4.89 5.23
C ALA A 162 -0.93 3.94 5.68
N GLU A 163 -1.52 4.17 6.85
CA GLU A 163 -2.61 3.30 7.35
C GLU A 163 -3.84 3.35 6.44
N ASP A 164 -4.33 4.55 6.12
CA ASP A 164 -5.51 4.74 5.30
C ASP A 164 -5.30 4.19 3.88
N PHE A 165 -4.10 4.39 3.33
CA PHE A 165 -3.74 3.85 2.03
C PHE A 165 -3.65 2.32 2.04
N LEU A 166 -3.09 1.71 3.10
CA LEU A 166 -3.08 0.25 3.24
C LEU A 166 -4.51 -0.32 3.28
N GLN A 167 -5.38 0.31 4.06
CA GLN A 167 -6.80 -0.07 4.15
C GLN A 167 -7.52 0.07 2.82
N HIS A 168 -7.21 1.14 2.07
CA HIS A 168 -7.72 1.35 0.72
C HIS A 168 -7.34 0.18 -0.21
N LEU A 169 -6.05 -0.18 -0.29
CA LEU A 169 -5.59 -1.29 -1.13
C LEU A 169 -6.20 -2.63 -0.73
N TRP A 170 -6.23 -2.90 0.57
CA TRP A 170 -6.79 -4.14 1.12
C TRP A 170 -8.28 -4.28 0.78
N THR A 171 -9.07 -3.27 1.12
CA THR A 171 -10.53 -3.30 1.01
C THR A 171 -11.00 -3.26 -0.44
N ASN A 172 -10.37 -2.43 -1.27
CA ASN A 172 -10.86 -2.18 -2.61
C ASN A 172 -10.38 -3.21 -3.62
N TYR A 173 -9.20 -3.80 -3.43
CA TYR A 173 -8.58 -4.68 -4.41
C TYR A 173 -8.09 -6.01 -3.81
N PHE A 174 -7.09 -5.96 -2.93
CA PHE A 174 -6.25 -7.13 -2.64
C PHE A 174 -7.02 -8.26 -1.94
N ARG A 175 -7.90 -7.91 -0.98
CA ARG A 175 -8.78 -8.90 -0.34
C ARG A 175 -9.71 -9.57 -1.36
N LYS A 176 -10.35 -8.79 -2.23
CA LYS A 176 -11.29 -9.31 -3.24
C LYS A 176 -10.59 -10.28 -4.18
N TYR A 177 -9.37 -9.96 -4.60
CA TYR A 177 -8.52 -10.83 -5.39
C TYR A 177 -8.23 -12.17 -4.67
N LEU A 178 -7.82 -12.13 -3.40
CA LEU A 178 -7.55 -13.37 -2.64
C LEU A 178 -8.80 -14.22 -2.44
N VAL A 179 -9.97 -13.59 -2.27
CA VAL A 179 -11.26 -14.29 -2.19
C VAL A 179 -11.63 -14.93 -3.53
N SER A 180 -11.51 -14.20 -4.65
CA SER A 180 -11.82 -14.75 -5.97
C SER A 180 -10.94 -15.94 -6.31
N GLU A 181 -9.64 -15.85 -6.03
CA GLU A 181 -8.71 -16.97 -6.21
C GLU A 181 -9.09 -18.19 -5.36
N LYS A 182 -9.55 -17.96 -4.11
CA LYS A 182 -10.00 -19.05 -3.24
C LYS A 182 -11.25 -19.72 -3.77
N THR A 183 -12.22 -18.92 -4.22
CA THR A 183 -13.47 -19.40 -4.83
C THR A 183 -13.20 -20.19 -6.11
N ALA A 184 -12.20 -19.79 -6.90
CA ALA A 184 -11.75 -20.54 -8.08
C ALA A 184 -10.97 -21.83 -7.73
N GLY A 185 -10.72 -22.12 -6.45
CA GLY A 185 -9.95 -23.28 -6.01
C GLY A 185 -8.44 -23.13 -6.14
N ASN A 186 -7.95 -21.91 -6.46
CA ASN A 186 -6.54 -21.65 -6.63
C ASN A 186 -5.81 -21.46 -5.29
N THR A 187 -4.52 -21.78 -5.31
CA THR A 187 -3.56 -21.29 -4.32
C THR A 187 -2.57 -20.38 -5.04
N VAL A 188 -2.54 -19.12 -4.63
CA VAL A 188 -1.66 -18.11 -5.22
C VAL A 188 -0.21 -18.35 -4.79
N GLY A 189 0.03 -18.78 -3.54
CA GLY A 189 1.33 -19.18 -3.04
C GLY A 189 2.44 -18.17 -3.36
N THR A 190 3.56 -18.64 -3.89
CA THR A 190 4.66 -17.81 -4.40
C THR A 190 4.42 -17.29 -5.83
N LYS A 191 3.32 -17.68 -6.50
CA LYS A 191 2.97 -17.15 -7.83
C LYS A 191 2.49 -15.70 -7.77
N ILE A 192 2.10 -15.21 -6.60
CA ILE A 192 1.64 -13.82 -6.43
C ILE A 192 2.70 -12.81 -6.88
N SER A 193 3.98 -13.08 -6.59
CA SER A 193 5.09 -12.23 -7.02
C SER A 193 5.36 -12.30 -8.52
N ARG A 194 4.81 -13.29 -9.23
CA ARG A 194 4.94 -13.47 -10.68
C ARG A 194 3.73 -12.95 -11.46
N ASN A 195 2.62 -12.66 -10.80
CA ASN A 195 1.41 -12.17 -11.47
C ASN A 195 1.51 -10.65 -11.69
N GLN A 196 1.93 -10.25 -12.90
CA GLN A 196 2.13 -8.85 -13.28
C GLN A 196 0.87 -7.99 -13.11
N GLU A 197 -0.31 -8.54 -13.39
CA GLU A 197 -1.59 -7.82 -13.31
C GLU A 197 -1.88 -7.28 -11.91
N ILE A 198 -1.53 -8.05 -10.87
CA ILE A 198 -1.67 -7.61 -9.46
C ILE A 198 -0.80 -6.38 -9.20
N TRP A 199 0.45 -6.43 -9.66
CA TRP A 199 1.39 -5.33 -9.43
C TRP A 199 0.97 -4.05 -10.16
N GLU A 200 0.49 -4.18 -11.39
CA GLU A 200 0.02 -3.07 -12.20
C GLU A 200 -1.27 -2.47 -11.62
N SER A 201 -2.24 -3.32 -11.25
CA SER A 201 -3.51 -2.87 -10.68
C SER A 201 -3.31 -2.13 -9.35
N LEU A 202 -2.48 -2.67 -8.45
CA LEU A 202 -2.16 -2.01 -7.19
C LEU A 202 -1.41 -0.69 -7.41
N TYR A 203 -0.54 -0.64 -8.41
CA TYR A 203 0.17 0.59 -8.77
C TYR A 203 -0.77 1.68 -9.30
N ILE A 204 -1.69 1.32 -10.20
CA ILE A 204 -2.71 2.24 -10.73
C ILE A 204 -3.63 2.74 -9.60
N SER A 205 -4.03 1.85 -8.69
CA SER A 205 -4.80 2.21 -7.50
C SER A 205 -4.04 3.21 -6.62
N ALA A 206 -2.73 3.00 -6.44
CA ALA A 206 -1.85 3.89 -5.68
C ALA A 206 -1.72 5.28 -6.32
N GLN A 207 -1.51 5.35 -7.64
CA GLN A 207 -1.46 6.62 -8.37
C GLN A 207 -2.78 7.37 -8.28
N SER A 208 -3.90 6.67 -8.43
CA SER A 208 -5.24 7.26 -8.32
C SER A 208 -5.47 7.85 -6.92
N TYR A 209 -5.07 7.12 -5.88
CA TYR A 209 -5.15 7.58 -4.50
C TYR A 209 -4.30 8.84 -4.26
N LEU A 210 -3.03 8.82 -4.70
CA LEU A 210 -2.14 9.98 -4.57
C LEU A 210 -2.72 11.21 -5.29
N ASN A 211 -3.21 11.03 -6.52
CA ASN A 211 -3.79 12.13 -7.30
C ASN A 211 -5.02 12.73 -6.62
N GLN A 212 -5.89 11.91 -6.03
CA GLN A 212 -7.04 12.39 -5.26
C GLN A 212 -6.59 13.22 -4.05
N HIS A 213 -5.59 12.75 -3.30
CA HIS A 213 -5.06 13.45 -2.14
C HIS A 213 -4.42 14.80 -2.51
N LEU A 214 -3.64 14.83 -3.58
CA LEU A 214 -3.03 16.07 -4.08
C LEU A 214 -4.10 17.08 -4.56
N MET A 215 -5.14 16.62 -5.25
CA MET A 215 -6.25 17.49 -5.68
C MET A 215 -7.02 18.07 -4.50
N GLN A 216 -7.22 17.29 -3.43
CA GLN A 216 -7.85 17.77 -2.21
C GLN A 216 -7.02 18.88 -1.55
N MET A 217 -5.70 18.70 -1.44
CA MET A 217 -4.79 19.72 -0.89
C MET A 217 -4.78 21.02 -1.72
N VAL A 218 -4.84 20.92 -3.05
CA VAL A 218 -4.91 22.10 -3.93
C VAL A 218 -6.24 22.84 -3.77
N ASN A 219 -7.34 22.11 -3.58
CA ASN A 219 -8.66 22.71 -3.43
C ASN A 219 -8.88 23.33 -2.04
N SER A 220 -8.32 22.75 -0.97
CA SER A 220 -8.39 23.33 0.38
C SER A 220 -7.61 24.64 0.47
N GLY A 221 -6.43 24.73 -0.15
CA GLY A 221 -5.65 25.98 -0.18
C GLY A 221 -6.31 27.12 -0.96
N LYS A 222 -7.16 26.81 -1.96
CA LYS A 222 -7.98 27.80 -2.67
C LYS A 222 -9.13 28.34 -1.82
N GLN A 223 -9.75 27.50 -0.97
CA GLN A 223 -10.84 27.93 -0.10
C GLN A 223 -10.35 28.84 1.04
N GLU A 224 -9.16 28.60 1.60
CA GLU A 224 -8.55 29.48 2.61
C GLU A 224 -8.19 30.86 2.04
N SER A 225 -7.65 30.90 0.82
CA SER A 225 -7.31 32.17 0.14
C SER A 225 -8.56 32.98 -0.30
N GLU A 226 -9.65 32.33 -0.70
CA GLU A 226 -10.91 33.02 -1.01
C GLU A 226 -11.65 33.53 0.25
N SER A 227 -11.47 32.86 1.40
CA SER A 227 -12.07 33.27 2.67
C SER A 227 -11.29 34.40 3.36
N GLU A 228 -9.98 34.51 3.17
CA GLU A 228 -9.20 35.69 3.60
C GLU A 228 -9.50 36.93 2.75
N VAL A 229 -9.70 36.79 1.44
CA VAL A 229 -10.03 37.92 0.54
C VAL A 229 -11.43 38.50 0.83
N THR A 230 -12.38 37.67 1.28
CA THR A 230 -13.75 38.14 1.60
C THR A 230 -13.88 38.79 2.97
N GLN A 231 -12.89 38.68 3.87
CA GLN A 231 -12.86 39.39 5.15
C GLN A 231 -12.25 40.81 5.06
N GLY A 232 -11.54 41.14 3.98
CA GLY A 232 -10.93 42.47 3.78
C GLY A 232 -11.87 43.56 3.25
N THR A 233 -13.10 43.24 2.82
CA THR A 233 -13.94 44.21 2.10
C THR A 233 -15.41 44.19 2.55
N LYS A 234 -15.70 44.56 3.80
CA LYS A 234 -17.07 44.93 4.21
C LYS A 234 -17.09 46.22 5.03
N GLY A 235 -16.88 47.33 4.32
CA GLY A 235 -17.26 48.67 4.75
C GLY A 235 -18.40 49.24 3.89
N ARG A 236 -19.54 49.50 4.54
CA ARG A 236 -20.51 50.58 4.26
C ARG A 236 -21.58 50.39 3.15
N VAL A 237 -22.77 49.96 3.60
CA VAL A 237 -24.15 50.49 3.38
C VAL A 237 -24.46 51.29 2.09
N GLN A 238 -25.47 50.85 1.32
CA GLN A 238 -26.72 51.61 1.10
C GLN A 238 -27.87 50.77 0.50
N ALA A 239 -29.06 50.99 1.06
CA ALA A 239 -30.34 50.39 0.68
C ALA A 239 -31.01 51.16 -0.47
N GLY A 240 -31.74 50.45 -1.35
CA GLY A 240 -32.49 51.10 -2.43
C GLY A 240 -33.38 50.18 -3.30
N LYS A 241 -34.58 49.86 -2.79
CA LYS A 241 -35.90 49.88 -3.47
C LYS A 241 -36.14 49.14 -4.82
N LYS A 242 -36.90 48.03 -4.71
CA LYS A 242 -37.96 47.42 -5.57
C LYS A 242 -38.12 47.86 -7.05
N ARG A 243 -38.28 46.86 -7.95
CA ARG A 243 -39.53 46.62 -8.73
C ARG A 243 -39.61 45.23 -9.41
N ASN A 244 -40.83 44.69 -9.43
CA ASN A 244 -41.30 43.42 -9.99
C ASN A 244 -41.28 43.37 -11.54
N ASN A 245 -41.14 42.15 -12.09
CA ASN A 245 -42.10 41.49 -13.02
C ASN A 245 -41.48 40.13 -13.42
N SER A 246 -41.99 38.98 -12.95
CA SER A 246 -43.15 38.24 -13.46
C SER A 246 -42.95 37.68 -14.88
N THR A 247 -42.46 36.44 -14.98
CA THR A 247 -43.02 35.45 -15.91
C THR A 247 -42.90 34.04 -15.32
N ARG A 248 -44.04 33.36 -15.26
CA ARG A 248 -44.26 31.96 -14.85
C ARG A 248 -43.83 30.97 -15.94
N PHE A 249 -43.76 29.71 -15.51
CA PHE A 249 -44.22 28.44 -16.13
C PHE A 249 -43.11 27.37 -16.06
N LEU A 250 -43.26 26.44 -15.09
CA LEU A 250 -43.74 25.04 -15.25
C LEU A 250 -42.68 24.14 -15.93
N LEU A 251 -42.47 22.87 -15.64
CA LEU A 251 -42.90 21.87 -14.67
C LEU A 251 -42.02 20.64 -14.98
N ARG A 252 -41.84 19.76 -13.98
CA ARG A 252 -41.79 18.29 -14.07
C ARG A 252 -40.70 17.64 -14.93
N ASP A 253 -39.81 16.90 -14.29
CA ASP A 253 -39.97 15.50 -13.84
C ASP A 253 -39.89 14.48 -14.98
N SER A 254 -39.16 13.41 -14.65
CA SER A 254 -39.15 12.07 -15.27
C SER A 254 -38.19 11.93 -16.47
N PHE A 255 -37.51 10.80 -16.70
CA PHE A 255 -38.00 9.43 -16.57
C PHE A 255 -36.82 8.44 -16.53
N TRP A 256 -36.95 7.40 -15.69
CA TRP A 256 -36.20 6.14 -15.71
C TRP A 256 -36.86 5.16 -16.68
N MET A 257 -36.09 4.41 -17.48
CA MET A 257 -36.32 3.02 -17.95
C MET A 257 -35.15 2.70 -18.91
N GLY A 258 -34.54 1.52 -18.95
CA GLY A 258 -35.10 0.20 -18.72
C GLY A 258 -35.25 -0.52 -20.07
N ASP A 259 -34.48 -1.60 -20.21
CA ASP A 259 -34.59 -2.74 -21.15
C ASP A 259 -34.02 -2.67 -22.58
N GLY A 260 -33.07 -3.60 -22.82
CA GLY A 260 -33.24 -4.67 -23.81
C GLY A 260 -32.59 -4.47 -25.18
N PHE A 261 -31.48 -5.16 -25.43
CA PHE A 261 -31.26 -6.11 -26.54
C PHE A 261 -29.97 -6.91 -26.29
#